data_AF-A0A0Q9KJZ9-F1
#
_entry.id   AF-A0A0Q9KJZ9-F1
#
_cell.length_a   1.000
_cell.length_b   1.000
_cell.length_c   1.000
_cell.angle_alpha   90.00
_cell.angle_beta   90.00
_cell.angle_gamma   90.00
#
_symmetry.space_group_name_H-M   'P 1'
#
loop_
_entity.id
_entity.type
_entity.pdbx_description
1 polymer ?
#
loop_
_entity_poly.entity_id
_entity_poly.type
_entity_poly.pdbx_seq_one_letter_code
_entity_poly.pdbx_strand_id
1 'polypeptide(L)'
;MVKVIRFKLVALLLAMIMFVPLTQASAAGEVYKYDFDQIRVVYAAEFTMYPDSAPSEHWLTQIAGGPNKPIQILYGILHLYNGDRYIDEQFIKMSGEGGSERFLSNSLRNDYYDETYTLKRQTSVQFWSGKKLDGNAVVKDFNEPLKSVTLVQSFDPQGQVTGFNLYAQPLIMPGSEWDPFSNYVSSYTYDPSSLLHAGEANGKEVEPKPEEQKVGEPQTAEPKAEVMQP
;
A
#
# COMPACT_ATOMS: atom_id res chain seq x y z
N MET A 1 -21.57 43.42 -0.15
CA MET A 1 -21.41 42.86 1.22
C MET A 1 -21.95 41.42 1.25
N VAL A 2 -21.36 40.50 0.48
CA VAL A 2 -21.79 39.09 0.39
C VAL A 2 -20.54 38.23 0.20
N LYS A 3 -19.78 38.02 1.28
CA LYS A 3 -18.53 37.23 1.20
C LYS A 3 -18.16 36.60 2.54
N VAL A 4 -19.12 36.01 3.25
CA VAL A 4 -18.81 35.29 4.52
C VAL A 4 -19.60 33.97 4.68
N ILE A 5 -20.62 33.69 3.86
CA ILE A 5 -21.55 32.58 4.15
C ILE A 5 -21.06 31.21 3.62
N ARG A 6 -20.12 31.16 2.66
CA ARG A 6 -19.72 29.90 2.01
C ARG A 6 -18.71 29.05 2.78
N PHE A 7 -18.05 29.59 3.81
CA PHE A 7 -17.02 28.83 4.55
C PHE A 7 -17.58 27.96 5.68
N LYS A 8 -18.80 28.25 6.19
CA LYS A 8 -19.38 27.47 7.29
C LYS A 8 -20.08 26.18 6.86
N LEU A 9 -20.47 26.05 5.58
CA LEU A 9 -21.14 24.83 5.08
C LEU A 9 -20.15 23.70 4.78
N VAL A 10 -18.91 24.02 4.40
CA VAL A 10 -17.87 23.03 4.09
C VAL A 10 -17.30 22.38 5.36
N ALA A 11 -17.21 23.15 6.45
CA ALA A 11 -16.82 22.62 7.77
C ALA A 11 -17.87 21.67 8.36
N LEU A 12 -19.15 21.85 8.03
CA LEU A 12 -20.23 20.96 8.50
C LEU A 12 -20.28 19.63 7.72
N LEU A 13 -19.91 19.64 6.43
CA LEU A 13 -19.86 18.41 5.61
C LEU A 13 -18.66 17.52 5.96
N LEU A 14 -17.51 18.12 6.31
CA LEU A 14 -16.34 17.39 6.81
C LEU A 14 -16.56 16.80 8.22
N ALA A 15 -17.46 17.39 9.02
CA ALA A 15 -17.84 16.83 10.32
C ALA A 15 -18.76 15.60 10.21
N MET A 16 -19.50 15.42 9.11
CA MET A 16 -20.38 14.25 8.92
C MET A 16 -19.65 13.00 8.42
N ILE A 17 -18.44 13.12 7.84
CA ILE A 17 -17.61 11.97 7.46
C ILE A 17 -16.91 11.35 8.70
N MET A 18 -16.91 12.06 9.84
CA MET A 18 -16.37 11.56 11.12
C MET A 18 -17.39 10.84 12.01
N PHE A 19 -18.62 10.58 11.52
CA PHE A 19 -19.65 9.81 12.25
C PHE A 19 -19.87 8.40 11.70
N VAL A 20 -18.86 7.77 11.10
CA VAL A 20 -18.73 6.33 11.35
C VAL A 20 -18.25 6.26 12.79
N PRO A 21 -18.99 5.65 13.72
CA PRO A 21 -18.48 5.48 15.06
C PRO A 21 -17.11 4.83 14.95
N LEU A 22 -16.06 5.52 15.42
CA LEU A 22 -14.96 4.84 16.09
C LEU A 22 -15.57 4.20 17.34
N THR A 23 -16.42 3.19 17.17
CA THR A 23 -16.51 2.15 18.16
C THR A 23 -15.10 1.57 18.15
N GLN A 24 -14.36 1.87 19.20
CA GLN A 24 -13.31 0.98 19.66
C GLN A 24 -13.95 -0.41 19.61
N ALA A 25 -13.58 -1.21 18.62
CA ALA A 25 -14.12 -2.55 18.43
C ALA A 25 -13.50 -3.43 19.52
N SER A 26 -13.90 -3.17 20.76
CA SER A 26 -13.92 -4.12 21.86
C SER A 26 -15.15 -5.00 21.62
N ALA A 27 -15.12 -5.80 20.57
CA ALA A 27 -16.10 -6.83 20.34
C ALA A 27 -15.42 -7.99 19.59
N ALA A 28 -14.62 -8.76 20.33
CA ALA A 28 -14.43 -10.16 19.97
C ALA A 28 -15.83 -10.79 19.90
N GLY A 29 -16.25 -11.24 18.72
CA GLY A 29 -17.50 -11.98 18.53
C GLY A 29 -18.35 -11.64 17.30
N GLU A 30 -18.20 -10.46 16.68
CA GLU A 30 -19.06 -10.08 15.54
C GLU A 30 -18.27 -9.92 14.23
N VAL A 31 -18.66 -10.68 13.21
CA VAL A 31 -18.22 -10.50 11.83
C VAL A 31 -19.15 -9.51 11.17
N TYR A 32 -18.62 -8.36 10.73
CA TYR A 32 -19.40 -7.36 10.00
C TYR A 32 -19.22 -7.55 8.50
N LYS A 33 -20.34 -7.57 7.77
CA LYS A 33 -20.33 -7.66 6.31
C LYS A 33 -21.08 -6.46 5.72
N TYR A 34 -20.45 -5.80 4.75
CA TYR A 34 -21.01 -4.68 4.00
C TYR A 34 -21.00 -5.03 2.52
N ASP A 35 -22.17 -5.26 1.95
CA ASP A 35 -22.33 -5.56 0.53
C ASP A 35 -22.35 -4.27 -0.31
N PHE A 36 -21.71 -4.33 -1.47
CA PHE A 36 -21.68 -3.28 -2.47
C PHE A 36 -22.21 -3.80 -3.81
N ASP A 37 -22.77 -2.92 -4.62
CA ASP A 37 -23.29 -3.30 -5.95
C ASP A 37 -22.13 -3.59 -6.90
N GLN A 38 -21.07 -2.79 -6.78
CA GLN A 38 -19.92 -2.87 -7.65
C GLN A 38 -18.64 -2.43 -6.94
N ILE A 39 -17.54 -3.12 -7.22
CA ILE A 39 -16.19 -2.72 -6.81
C ILE A 39 -15.38 -2.42 -8.07
N ARG A 40 -14.70 -1.27 -8.11
CA ARG A 40 -13.80 -0.90 -9.21
C ARG A 40 -12.43 -0.56 -8.69
N VAL A 41 -11.39 -1.17 -9.25
CA VAL A 41 -10.01 -0.70 -9.07
C VAL A 41 -9.85 0.55 -9.93
N VAL A 42 -9.53 1.67 -9.31
CA VAL A 42 -9.29 2.94 -10.01
C VAL A 42 -7.82 3.26 -10.15
N TYR A 43 -7.01 2.71 -9.26
CA TYR A 43 -5.57 2.84 -9.31
C TYR A 43 -4.95 1.57 -8.74
N ALA A 44 -3.87 1.11 -9.36
CA ALA A 44 -2.95 0.16 -8.76
C ALA A 44 -1.52 0.46 -9.23
N ALA A 45 -0.57 0.16 -8.36
CA ALA A 45 0.84 0.18 -8.69
C ALA A 45 1.52 -0.99 -8.00
N GLU A 46 2.48 -1.53 -8.72
CA GLU A 46 3.31 -2.63 -8.29
C GLU A 46 4.74 -2.13 -8.12
N PHE A 47 5.38 -2.49 -7.01
CA PHE A 47 6.77 -2.13 -6.74
C PHE A 47 7.40 -3.09 -5.74
N THR A 48 8.70 -3.26 -5.85
CA THR A 48 9.50 -4.14 -5.00
C THR A 48 9.99 -3.38 -3.78
N MET A 49 9.96 -4.03 -2.63
CA MET A 49 10.55 -3.51 -1.40
C MET A 49 11.57 -4.50 -0.83
N TYR A 50 12.65 -3.95 -0.29
CA TYR A 50 13.76 -4.70 0.30
C TYR A 50 13.78 -4.51 1.82
N PRO A 51 14.13 -5.55 2.60
CA PRO A 51 14.10 -5.47 4.05
C PRO A 51 15.23 -4.58 4.58
N ASP A 52 14.88 -3.63 5.44
CA ASP A 52 15.85 -2.92 6.29
C ASP A 52 16.03 -3.64 7.63
N SER A 53 14.94 -4.24 8.14
CA SER A 53 14.90 -5.06 9.34
C SER A 53 13.77 -6.08 9.20
N ALA A 54 14.08 -7.37 9.32
CA ALA A 54 13.11 -8.46 9.16
C ALA A 54 13.49 -9.67 10.03
N PRO A 55 12.95 -9.78 11.26
CA PRO A 55 13.18 -10.94 12.12
C PRO A 55 12.69 -12.23 11.45
N SER A 56 13.45 -13.33 11.55
CA SER A 56 13.16 -14.61 10.87
C SER A 56 11.78 -15.17 11.19
N GLU A 57 11.35 -15.02 12.45
CA GLU A 57 10.08 -15.55 12.96
C GLU A 57 8.87 -14.68 12.63
N HIS A 58 9.08 -13.51 12.02
CA HIS A 58 7.98 -12.59 11.72
C HIS A 58 7.18 -13.07 10.50
N TRP A 59 5.85 -12.96 10.57
CA TRP A 59 4.96 -13.47 9.53
C TRP A 59 5.22 -12.87 8.14
N LEU A 60 5.64 -11.60 8.05
CA LEU A 60 5.94 -10.95 6.77
C LEU A 60 7.27 -11.48 6.20
N THR A 61 8.25 -11.75 7.06
CA THR A 61 9.50 -12.40 6.69
C THR A 61 9.27 -13.81 6.11
N GLN A 62 8.31 -14.54 6.69
CA GLN A 62 7.89 -15.85 6.16
C GLN A 62 7.27 -15.73 4.77
N ILE A 63 6.42 -14.72 4.51
CA ILE A 63 5.87 -14.44 3.17
C ILE A 63 6.99 -14.12 2.17
N ALA A 64 7.99 -13.33 2.58
CA ALA A 64 9.13 -13.00 1.74
C ALA A 64 9.95 -14.25 1.35
N GLY A 65 9.94 -15.30 2.19
CA GLY A 65 10.80 -16.48 2.06
C GLY A 65 12.10 -16.38 2.86
N GLY A 66 12.21 -15.42 3.78
CA GLY A 66 13.37 -15.25 4.67
C GLY A 66 13.75 -13.78 4.92
N PRO A 67 14.64 -13.53 5.90
CA PRO A 67 14.97 -12.19 6.42
C PRO A 67 15.64 -11.24 5.43
N ASN A 68 16.25 -11.76 4.36
CA ASN A 68 16.95 -10.96 3.34
C ASN A 68 16.25 -11.00 1.98
N LYS A 69 14.99 -11.43 1.95
CA LYS A 69 14.23 -11.59 0.71
C LYS A 69 13.38 -10.34 0.46
N PRO A 70 13.29 -9.87 -0.79
CA PRO A 70 12.38 -8.79 -1.14
C PRO A 70 10.93 -9.27 -1.07
N ILE A 71 10.02 -8.30 -1.01
CA ILE A 71 8.59 -8.52 -1.21
C ILE A 71 8.10 -7.68 -2.38
N GLN A 72 7.19 -8.26 -3.15
CA GLN A 72 6.44 -7.56 -4.19
C GLN A 72 5.18 -6.95 -3.58
N ILE A 73 5.02 -5.65 -3.73
CA ILE A 73 3.83 -4.92 -3.28
C ILE A 73 2.96 -4.60 -4.48
N LEU A 74 1.67 -4.92 -4.38
CA LEU A 74 0.63 -4.34 -5.21
C LEU A 74 -0.27 -3.48 -4.30
N TYR A 75 -0.18 -2.17 -4.46
CA TYR A 75 -0.98 -1.19 -3.72
C TYR A 75 -1.97 -0.52 -4.66
N GLY A 76 -3.20 -0.27 -4.20
CA GLY A 76 -4.19 0.38 -5.03
C GLY A 76 -5.37 0.97 -4.29
N ILE A 77 -6.23 1.62 -5.07
CA ILE A 77 -7.45 2.30 -4.62
C ILE A 77 -8.64 1.65 -5.32
N LEU A 78 -9.68 1.40 -4.54
CA LEU A 78 -10.96 0.85 -4.94
C LEU A 78 -12.03 1.91 -4.73
N HIS A 79 -12.98 1.97 -5.66
CA HIS A 79 -14.29 2.55 -5.41
C HIS A 79 -15.27 1.43 -5.08
N LEU A 80 -15.90 1.50 -3.91
CA LEU A 80 -16.96 0.59 -3.47
C LEU A 80 -18.32 1.27 -3.65
N TYR A 81 -19.06 0.87 -4.69
CA TYR A 81 -20.30 1.53 -5.11
C TYR A 81 -21.54 0.96 -4.39
N ASN A 82 -22.44 1.87 -4.04
CA ASN A 82 -23.80 1.57 -3.60
C ASN A 82 -24.74 2.57 -4.31
N GLY A 83 -25.44 2.09 -5.34
CA GLY A 83 -26.06 2.90 -6.37
C GLY A 83 -25.06 3.83 -7.05
N ASP A 84 -25.41 5.12 -7.14
CA ASP A 84 -24.58 6.15 -7.79
C ASP A 84 -23.48 6.72 -6.88
N ARG A 85 -23.39 6.25 -5.64
CA ARG A 85 -22.39 6.71 -4.66
C ARG A 85 -21.29 5.68 -4.51
N TYR A 86 -20.08 6.13 -4.19
CA TYR A 86 -18.99 5.26 -3.81
C TYR A 86 -18.25 5.79 -2.60
N ILE A 87 -17.54 4.87 -1.93
CA ILE A 87 -16.50 5.21 -0.96
C ILE A 87 -15.15 4.72 -1.48
N ASP A 88 -14.10 5.44 -1.11
CA ASP A 88 -12.71 5.05 -1.38
C ASP A 88 -12.23 4.05 -0.35
N GLU A 89 -11.60 2.99 -0.84
CA GLU A 89 -10.93 1.99 -0.01
C GLU A 89 -9.56 1.72 -0.61
N GLN A 90 -8.53 1.63 0.23
CA GLN A 90 -7.20 1.25 -0.25
C GLN A 90 -6.97 -0.24 0.01
N PHE A 91 -6.20 -0.88 -0.86
CA PHE A 91 -5.76 -2.25 -0.67
C PHE A 91 -4.26 -2.36 -0.83
N ILE A 92 -3.71 -3.38 -0.18
CA ILE A 92 -2.32 -3.79 -0.37
C ILE A 92 -2.28 -5.30 -0.48
N LYS A 93 -1.51 -5.82 -1.44
CA LYS A 93 -1.10 -7.22 -1.49
C LYS A 93 0.42 -7.28 -1.37
N MET A 94 0.91 -8.12 -0.48
CA MET A 94 2.33 -8.44 -0.33
C MET A 94 2.53 -9.87 -0.82
N SER A 95 3.54 -10.09 -1.67
CA SER A 95 3.86 -11.41 -2.21
C SER A 95 5.37 -11.65 -2.15
N GLY A 96 5.77 -12.90 -1.94
CA GLY A 96 7.16 -13.34 -1.97
C GLY A 96 7.25 -14.84 -2.20
N GLU A 97 8.44 -15.42 -2.00
CA GLU A 97 8.66 -16.86 -2.23
C GLU A 97 7.84 -17.74 -1.29
N GLY A 98 7.49 -17.25 -0.10
CA GLY A 98 6.73 -17.99 0.92
C GLY A 98 5.21 -17.84 0.81
N GLY A 99 4.70 -17.02 -0.11
CA GLY A 99 3.26 -16.88 -0.36
C GLY A 99 2.82 -15.45 -0.59
N SER A 100 1.55 -15.16 -0.31
CA SER A 100 1.01 -13.80 -0.43
C SER A 100 -0.15 -13.55 0.52
N GLU A 101 -0.32 -12.29 0.91
CA GLU A 101 -1.43 -11.81 1.73
C GLU A 101 -2.00 -10.52 1.14
N ARG A 102 -3.32 -10.30 1.27
CA ARG A 102 -3.99 -9.08 0.80
C ARG A 102 -4.86 -8.50 1.90
N PHE A 103 -4.69 -7.21 2.17
CA PHE A 103 -5.42 -6.48 3.20
C PHE A 103 -6.13 -5.25 2.62
N LEU A 104 -7.19 -4.81 3.30
CA LEU A 104 -7.81 -3.51 3.08
C LEU A 104 -7.38 -2.50 4.15
N SER A 105 -7.46 -1.22 3.79
CA SER A 105 -7.09 -0.15 4.70
C SER A 105 -8.03 -0.09 5.92
N ASN A 106 -7.45 0.13 7.08
CA ASN A 106 -8.17 0.22 8.34
C ASN A 106 -8.11 1.63 8.93
N SER A 107 -6.95 2.28 8.85
CA SER A 107 -6.72 3.62 9.39
C SER A 107 -5.76 4.41 8.51
N LEU A 108 -5.81 5.73 8.59
CA LEU A 108 -4.96 6.64 7.84
C LEU A 108 -4.50 7.79 8.75
N ARG A 109 -3.22 8.12 8.69
CA ARG A 109 -2.61 9.26 9.36
C ARG A 109 -1.89 10.14 8.35
N ASN A 110 -2.14 11.44 8.40
CA ASN A 110 -1.43 12.44 7.60
C ASN A 110 -0.60 13.32 8.53
N ASP A 111 0.70 13.33 8.31
CA ASP A 111 1.67 14.06 9.10
C ASP A 111 2.30 15.17 8.22
N TYR A 112 2.51 16.37 8.77
CA TYR A 112 3.10 17.53 8.07
C TYR A 112 3.81 18.45 9.07
N TYR A 113 5.06 18.84 8.81
CA TYR A 113 5.83 19.75 9.66
C TYR A 113 7.00 20.45 8.97
N ASP A 114 7.24 21.67 9.46
CA ASP A 114 8.37 22.60 9.37
C ASP A 114 8.10 23.77 10.33
N GLU A 115 8.64 24.98 10.18
CA GLU A 115 10.06 25.29 10.06
C GLU A 115 10.61 25.13 11.48
N THR A 116 11.67 24.34 11.65
CA THR A 116 12.34 23.98 12.93
C THR A 116 11.95 22.67 13.62
N TYR A 117 10.88 21.95 13.22
CA TYR A 117 10.67 20.52 13.58
C TYR A 117 10.06 19.72 12.43
N THR A 118 10.84 19.55 11.35
CA THR A 118 10.36 19.48 9.97
C THR A 118 10.23 18.06 9.36
N LEU A 119 9.09 17.38 9.45
CA LEU A 119 8.61 16.27 8.58
C LEU A 119 7.63 16.80 7.52
N LYS A 120 8.08 17.13 6.31
CA LYS A 120 7.30 18.00 5.39
C LYS A 120 5.99 17.48 4.83
N ARG A 121 5.78 16.19 4.62
CA ARG A 121 4.45 15.62 4.39
C ARG A 121 4.60 14.12 4.31
N GLN A 122 3.73 13.42 4.99
CA GLN A 122 3.69 11.96 4.98
C GLN A 122 2.26 11.48 5.12
N THR A 123 1.91 10.43 4.38
CA THR A 123 0.64 9.71 4.53
C THR A 123 0.95 8.28 4.94
N SER A 124 0.46 7.87 6.09
CA SER A 124 0.61 6.53 6.63
C SER A 124 -0.74 5.83 6.56
N VAL A 125 -0.82 4.74 5.80
CA VAL A 125 -2.05 3.94 5.65
C VAL A 125 -1.82 2.60 6.30
N GLN A 126 -2.64 2.29 7.29
CA GLN A 126 -2.63 1.00 7.97
C GLN A 126 -3.57 0.03 7.26
N PHE A 127 -3.15 -1.22 7.11
CA PHE A 127 -3.92 -2.31 6.55
C PHE A 127 -3.94 -3.51 7.51
N TRP A 128 -5.10 -4.16 7.65
CA TRP A 128 -5.30 -5.30 8.54
C TRP A 128 -5.83 -6.53 7.81
N SER A 129 -5.35 -7.72 8.20
CA SER A 129 -5.89 -9.00 7.71
C SER A 129 -7.35 -9.23 8.09
N GLY A 130 -7.82 -8.57 9.17
CA GLY A 130 -9.20 -8.64 9.61
C GLY A 130 -10.18 -7.88 8.72
N LYS A 131 -9.71 -7.17 7.67
CA LYS A 131 -10.58 -6.48 6.72
C LYS A 131 -10.23 -6.93 5.30
N LYS A 132 -11.17 -7.61 4.63
CA LYS A 132 -10.97 -8.21 3.31
C LYS A 132 -12.16 -8.04 2.38
N LEU A 133 -11.91 -8.23 1.09
CA LEU A 133 -12.98 -8.39 0.10
C LEU A 133 -13.40 -9.85 0.01
N ASP A 134 -14.71 -10.07 -0.02
CA ASP A 134 -15.35 -11.34 -0.34
C ASP A 134 -16.43 -11.10 -1.40
N GLY A 135 -16.11 -11.40 -2.66
CA GLY A 135 -16.92 -10.97 -3.81
C GLY A 135 -17.04 -9.45 -3.85
N ASN A 136 -18.29 -8.96 -3.78
CA ASN A 136 -18.59 -7.53 -3.74
C ASN A 136 -18.80 -7.01 -2.30
N ALA A 137 -18.42 -7.77 -1.28
CA ALA A 137 -18.58 -7.35 0.10
C ALA A 137 -17.24 -7.01 0.75
N VAL A 138 -17.24 -6.02 1.64
CA VAL A 138 -16.19 -5.83 2.63
C VAL A 138 -16.58 -6.61 3.89
N VAL A 139 -15.73 -7.55 4.28
CA VAL A 139 -15.88 -8.33 5.51
C VAL A 139 -14.86 -7.86 6.53
N LYS A 140 -15.33 -7.55 7.73
CA LYS A 140 -14.53 -7.27 8.93
C LYS A 140 -14.68 -8.41 9.92
N ASP A 141 -13.58 -9.08 10.21
CA ASP A 141 -13.48 -10.19 11.15
C ASP A 141 -12.24 -10.00 12.02
N PHE A 142 -12.45 -9.76 13.31
CA PHE A 142 -11.39 -9.48 14.29
C PHE A 142 -11.26 -10.58 15.34
N ASN A 143 -11.78 -11.78 15.05
CA ASN A 143 -11.78 -12.90 15.98
C ASN A 143 -10.46 -13.68 15.99
N GLU A 144 -9.67 -13.56 14.92
CA GLU A 144 -8.37 -14.22 14.77
C GLU A 144 -7.22 -13.24 15.04
N PRO A 145 -6.02 -13.75 15.38
CA PRO A 145 -4.83 -12.91 15.45
C PRO A 145 -4.59 -12.15 14.15
N LEU A 146 -4.44 -10.82 14.25
CA LEU A 146 -4.40 -9.93 13.10
C LEU A 146 -2.97 -9.66 12.66
N LYS A 147 -2.75 -9.74 11.35
CA LYS A 147 -1.56 -9.22 10.68
C LYS A 147 -1.83 -7.77 10.32
N SER A 148 -0.82 -6.92 10.52
CA SER A 148 -0.94 -5.48 10.29
C SER A 148 0.32 -4.94 9.65
N VAL A 149 0.12 -4.10 8.63
CA VAL A 149 1.19 -3.31 8.00
C VAL A 149 0.76 -1.87 7.83
N THR A 150 1.73 -0.98 7.86
CA THR A 150 1.58 0.44 7.56
C THR A 150 2.43 0.78 6.35
N LEU A 151 1.80 1.20 5.26
CA LEU A 151 2.49 1.80 4.12
C LEU A 151 2.61 3.30 4.36
N VAL A 152 3.83 3.79 4.40
CA VAL A 152 4.19 5.18 4.61
C VAL A 152 4.65 5.77 3.28
N GLN A 153 3.93 6.79 2.82
CA GLN A 153 4.22 7.55 1.61
C GLN A 153 4.82 8.89 2.02
N SER A 154 6.03 9.18 1.56
CA SER A 154 6.71 10.46 1.76
C SER A 154 6.52 11.35 0.54
N PHE A 155 6.44 12.66 0.76
CA PHE A 155 6.30 13.63 -0.32
C PHE A 155 7.33 14.75 -0.23
N ASP A 156 7.69 15.31 -1.39
CA ASP A 156 8.45 16.56 -1.47
C ASP A 156 7.55 17.77 -1.15
N PRO A 157 8.13 18.98 -1.00
CA PRO A 157 7.35 20.20 -0.78
C PRO A 157 6.36 20.55 -1.91
N GLN A 158 6.56 20.01 -3.12
CA GLN A 158 5.67 20.18 -4.27
C GLN A 158 4.52 19.17 -4.26
N GLY A 159 4.51 18.22 -3.32
CA GLY A 159 3.50 17.19 -3.18
C GLY A 159 3.72 15.96 -4.06
N GLN A 160 4.89 15.79 -4.66
CA GLN A 160 5.26 14.58 -5.39
C GLN A 160 5.73 13.50 -4.43
N VAL A 161 5.40 12.24 -4.74
CA VAL A 161 5.84 11.10 -3.94
C VAL A 161 7.36 10.95 -4.07
N THR A 162 8.05 10.96 -2.94
CA THR A 162 9.50 10.76 -2.84
C THR A 162 9.88 9.40 -2.32
N GLY A 163 8.93 8.64 -1.78
CA GLY A 163 9.14 7.24 -1.50
C GLY A 163 8.09 6.53 -0.69
N PHE A 164 8.30 5.22 -0.56
CA PHE A 164 7.45 4.31 0.20
C PHE A 164 8.28 3.52 1.21
N ASN A 165 7.78 3.42 2.44
CA ASN A 165 8.27 2.50 3.45
C ASN A 165 7.13 1.62 3.92
N LEU A 166 7.38 0.34 4.14
CA LEU A 166 6.40 -0.58 4.71
C LEU A 166 6.88 -1.02 6.07
N TYR A 167 6.03 -0.84 7.07
CA TYR A 167 6.31 -1.28 8.43
C TYR A 167 5.31 -2.33 8.85
N ALA A 168 5.78 -3.44 9.43
CA ALA A 168 4.91 -4.51 9.91
C ALA A 168 4.96 -4.61 11.43
N GLN A 169 3.78 -4.81 12.01
CA GLN A 169 3.62 -4.99 13.46
C GLN A 169 3.70 -6.50 13.81
N PRO A 170 3.95 -6.84 15.09
CA PRO A 170 3.71 -8.19 15.59
C PRO A 170 2.30 -8.66 15.29
N LEU A 171 2.06 -9.96 15.48
CA LEU A 171 0.72 -10.50 15.43
C LEU A 171 -0.12 -9.89 16.56
N ILE A 172 -1.23 -9.25 16.23
CA ILE A 172 -2.09 -8.56 17.18
C ILE A 172 -3.14 -9.56 17.69
N MET A 173 -3.16 -9.83 18.99
CA MET A 173 -4.10 -10.78 19.57
C MET A 173 -5.48 -10.12 19.80
N PRO A 174 -6.59 -10.84 19.58
CA PRO A 174 -7.95 -10.31 19.82
C PRO A 174 -8.09 -9.72 21.22
N GLY A 175 -8.76 -8.56 21.32
CA GLY A 175 -8.99 -7.86 22.58
C GLY A 175 -7.80 -7.07 23.13
N SER A 176 -6.65 -7.09 22.46
CA SER A 176 -5.50 -6.25 22.86
C SER A 176 -5.72 -4.80 22.43
N GLU A 177 -5.48 -3.86 23.34
CA GLU A 177 -5.33 -2.45 22.96
C GLU A 177 -4.07 -2.29 22.11
N TRP A 178 -4.21 -1.63 20.96
CA TRP A 178 -3.09 -1.48 20.04
C TRP A 178 -3.12 -0.14 19.32
N ASP A 179 -1.97 0.53 19.29
CA ASP A 179 -1.77 1.72 18.48
C ASP A 179 -1.45 1.31 17.03
N PRO A 180 -2.26 1.74 16.06
CA PRO A 180 -2.09 1.35 14.67
C PRO A 180 -0.78 1.80 14.01
N PHE A 181 -0.04 2.73 14.63
CA PHE A 181 1.13 3.35 14.03
C PHE A 181 2.42 3.28 14.88
N SER A 182 2.53 2.30 15.78
CA SER A 182 3.73 2.07 16.60
C SER A 182 4.13 0.59 16.67
N ASN A 183 5.19 0.28 17.42
CA ASN A 183 5.66 -1.08 17.70
C ASN A 183 5.96 -1.92 16.45
N TYR A 184 6.58 -1.30 15.43
CA TYR A 184 7.00 -2.01 14.23
C TYR A 184 8.19 -2.93 14.53
N VAL A 185 8.14 -4.15 14.00
CA VAL A 185 9.19 -5.16 14.17
C VAL A 185 9.87 -5.53 12.86
N SER A 186 9.22 -5.25 11.73
CA SER A 186 9.82 -5.40 10.40
C SER A 186 9.64 -4.11 9.60
N SER A 187 10.61 -3.77 8.77
CA SER A 187 10.60 -2.59 7.90
C SER A 187 11.21 -2.92 6.54
N TYR A 188 10.60 -2.37 5.49
CA TYR A 188 11.04 -2.52 4.12
C TYR A 188 11.02 -1.16 3.42
N THR A 189 12.06 -0.90 2.62
CA THR A 189 12.19 0.30 1.79
C THR A 189 11.97 -0.04 0.33
N TYR A 190 11.24 0.80 -0.38
CA TYR A 190 10.96 0.60 -1.81
C TYR A 190 12.18 0.84 -2.70
N ASP A 191 12.22 0.13 -3.82
CA ASP A 191 13.12 0.42 -4.93
C ASP A 191 12.42 1.30 -5.97
N PRO A 192 12.82 2.58 -6.15
CA PRO A 192 12.18 3.49 -7.08
C PRO A 192 12.21 3.01 -8.54
N SER A 193 13.21 2.22 -8.91
CA SER A 193 13.34 1.70 -10.28
C SER A 193 12.35 0.58 -10.60
N SER A 194 11.75 -0.02 -9.57
CA SER A 194 10.79 -1.12 -9.69
C SER A 194 9.33 -0.66 -9.83
N LEU A 195 9.06 0.65 -9.77
CA LEU A 195 7.68 1.15 -9.79
C LEU A 195 7.04 0.95 -11.17
N LEU A 196 6.04 0.09 -11.21
CA LEU A 196 5.20 -0.17 -12.37
C LEU A 196 3.77 0.24 -12.04
N HIS A 197 3.23 1.20 -12.79
CA HIS A 197 1.81 1.53 -12.67
C HIS A 197 0.97 0.45 -13.34
N ALA A 198 0.00 -0.09 -12.59
CA ALA A 198 -0.97 -1.08 -13.04
C ALA A 198 -2.38 -0.48 -12.97
N GLY A 199 -2.82 0.29 -13.98
CA GLY A 199 -4.19 0.81 -14.12
C GLY A 199 -4.33 1.78 -15.30
N GLU A 200 -5.43 1.87 -16.06
CA GLU A 200 -6.85 2.04 -15.64
C GLU A 200 -7.90 1.06 -16.21
N ALA A 201 -9.11 1.14 -15.63
CA ALA A 201 -10.27 0.26 -15.66
C ALA A 201 -10.99 0.02 -17.02
N ASN A 202 -11.26 -1.27 -17.33
CA ASN A 202 -12.43 -1.81 -18.08
C ASN A 202 -12.32 -3.34 -18.27
N GLY A 203 -11.91 -4.08 -17.22
CA GLY A 203 -11.93 -5.55 -17.26
C GLY A 203 -10.88 -6.22 -18.18
N LYS A 204 -9.75 -5.56 -18.46
CA LYS A 204 -8.59 -6.23 -19.05
C LYS A 204 -7.33 -5.98 -18.21
N GLU A 205 -6.74 -7.08 -17.77
CA GLU A 205 -5.38 -7.16 -17.27
C GLU A 205 -4.43 -6.70 -18.38
N VAL A 206 -3.57 -5.71 -18.09
CA VAL A 206 -2.47 -5.36 -18.97
C VAL A 206 -1.31 -6.22 -18.51
N GLU A 207 -0.99 -7.25 -19.29
CA GLU A 207 0.25 -8.01 -19.08
C GLU A 207 1.44 -7.03 -19.13
N PRO A 208 2.41 -7.15 -18.22
CA PRO A 208 3.61 -6.35 -18.26
C PRO A 208 4.29 -6.56 -19.62
N LYS A 209 4.57 -5.46 -20.32
CA LYS A 209 5.38 -5.52 -21.55
C LYS A 209 6.69 -6.25 -21.21
N PRO A 210 7.06 -7.31 -21.95
CA PRO A 210 8.40 -7.86 -21.85
C PRO A 210 9.40 -6.74 -22.11
N GLU A 211 10.45 -6.66 -21.28
CA GLU A 211 11.59 -5.78 -21.51
C GLU A 211 11.99 -5.87 -22.99
N GLU A 212 12.04 -4.72 -23.68
CA GLU A 212 12.72 -4.65 -24.96
C GLU A 212 14.14 -5.17 -24.73
N GLN A 213 14.45 -6.33 -25.34
CA GLN A 213 15.80 -6.83 -25.42
C GLN A 213 16.70 -5.66 -25.81
N LYS A 214 17.64 -5.31 -24.93
CA LYS A 214 18.79 -4.48 -25.29
C LYS A 214 19.43 -5.15 -26.51
N VAL A 215 19.20 -4.56 -27.67
CA VAL A 215 19.91 -4.88 -28.91
C VAL A 215 21.39 -4.72 -28.58
N GLY A 216 22.13 -5.83 -28.68
CA GLY A 216 23.53 -5.89 -28.32
C GLY A 216 24.33 -4.79 -29.02
N GLU A 217 25.23 -4.18 -28.26
CA GLU A 217 26.27 -3.30 -28.81
C GLU A 217 26.99 -4.03 -29.96
N PRO A 218 27.21 -3.38 -31.12
CA PRO A 218 28.02 -3.97 -32.17
C PRO A 218 29.43 -4.19 -31.66
N GLN A 219 29.85 -5.46 -31.63
CA GLN A 219 31.23 -5.85 -31.36
C GLN A 219 32.17 -5.14 -32.33
N THR A 220 33.06 -4.32 -31.79
CA THR A 220 34.18 -3.71 -32.49
C THR A 220 35.05 -4.81 -33.09
N ALA A 221 35.09 -4.91 -34.42
CA ALA A 221 35.98 -5.82 -35.11
C ALA A 221 37.44 -5.39 -34.91
N GLU A 222 38.26 -6.28 -34.35
CA GLU A 222 39.71 -6.12 -34.28
C GLU A 222 40.32 -6.07 -35.70
N PRO A 223 41.36 -5.25 -35.94
CA PRO A 223 42.02 -5.18 -37.22
C PRO A 223 42.89 -6.44 -37.43
N LYS A 224 42.66 -7.15 -38.55
CA LYS A 224 43.54 -8.23 -38.99
C LYS A 224 44.94 -7.67 -39.27
N ALA A 225 45.92 -8.19 -38.55
CA ALA A 225 47.34 -8.01 -38.87
C ALA A 225 47.65 -8.69 -40.21
N GLU A 226 48.18 -7.92 -41.14
CA GLU A 226 48.71 -8.38 -42.42
C GLU A 226 50.08 -9.03 -42.16
N VAL A 227 50.15 -10.36 -42.35
CA VAL A 227 51.39 -11.12 -42.27
C VAL A 227 52.14 -10.94 -43.59
N MET A 228 53.18 -10.11 -43.60
CA MET A 228 54.23 -10.16 -44.62
C MET A 228 55.39 -11.02 -44.12
N GLN A 229 55.73 -12.06 -44.88
CA GLN A 229 57.02 -12.74 -44.86
C GLN A 229 57.29 -13.31 -46.27
N PRO A 230 58.56 -13.59 -46.61
CA PRO A 230 59.71 -12.71 -46.74
C PRO A 230 59.98 -12.30 -48.20
#